data_AF-A0A553EH12-F1
#
_entry.id   AF-A0A553EH12-F1
#
_cell.length_a   1.000
_cell.length_b   1.000
_cell.length_c   1.000
_cell.angle_alpha   90.00
_cell.angle_beta   90.00
_cell.angle_gamma   90.00
#
_symmetry.space_group_name_H-M   'P 1'
#
loop_
_entity.id
_entity.type
_entity.pdbx_description
1 polymer ?
#
loop_
_entity_poly.entity_id
_entity_poly.type
_entity_poly.pdbx_seq_one_letter_code
_entity_poly.pdbx_strand_id
1 'polypeptide(L)' 'MKLHFCKNETGNIQVQIETGTVLSEFNYIEMLKQLTQDNQIECDWGALDEGERTKLKELLDKIKEAVIIGMNKPLE' A
#
# COMPACT_ATOMS: atom_id res chain seq x y z
N MET A 1 8.17 -3.14 -1.51
CA MET A 1 6.95 -3.88 -1.94
C MET A 1 6.20 -3.06 -2.99
N LYS A 2 5.32 -3.69 -3.77
CA LYS A 2 4.50 -2.99 -4.77
C LYS A 2 3.02 -3.32 -4.63
N LEU A 3 2.17 -2.29 -4.65
CA LEU A 3 0.71 -2.43 -4.64
C LEU A 3 0.17 -2.28 -6.05
N HIS A 4 -0.65 -3.23 -6.49
CA HIS A 4 -1.30 -3.20 -7.80
C HIS A 4 -2.77 -2.88 -7.60
N PHE A 5 -3.19 -1.72 -8.10
CA PHE A 5 -4.56 -1.25 -8.06
C PHE A 5 -5.26 -1.58 -9.38
N CYS A 6 -6.38 -2.28 -9.29
CA CYS A 6 -7.24 -2.58 -10.43
C CYS A 6 -8.65 -2.08 -10.14
N LYS A 7 -9.23 -1.34 -11.07
CA LYS A 7 -10.64 -0.95 -11.00
C LYS A 7 -11.45 -1.93 -11.83
N ASN A 8 -12.37 -2.63 -11.19
CA ASN A 8 -13.23 -3.58 -11.89
C ASN A 8 -14.38 -2.87 -12.63
N GLU A 9 -15.15 -3.62 -13.41
CA GLU A 9 -16.27 -3.10 -14.22
C GLU A 9 -17.37 -2.40 -13.40
N THR A 10 -17.49 -2.77 -12.12
CA THR A 10 -18.44 -2.14 -11.18
C THR A 10 -17.91 -0.86 -10.54
N GLY A 11 -16.67 -0.45 -10.88
CA GLY A 11 -16.00 0.71 -10.31
C GLY A 11 -15.34 0.48 -8.95
N ASN A 12 -15.32 -0.76 -8.46
CA ASN A 12 -14.64 -1.10 -7.21
C ASN A 12 -13.14 -1.25 -7.42
N ILE A 13 -12.35 -0.73 -6.48
CA ILE A 13 -10.90 -0.84 -6.49
C ILE A 13 -10.49 -2.11 -5.76
N GLN A 14 -9.86 -3.02 -6.48
CA GLN A 14 -9.19 -4.20 -5.97
C GLN A 14 -7.70 -3.92 -5.85
N VAL A 15 -7.07 -4.50 -4.83
CA VAL A 15 -5.64 -4.32 -4.56
C VAL A 15 -4.98 -5.69 -4.45
N GLN A 16 -3.83 -5.82 -5.07
CA GLN A 16 -2.91 -6.94 -4.89
C GLN A 16 -1.58 -6.42 -4.35
N ILE A 17 -0.86 -7.26 -3.65
CA ILE A 17 0.47 -6.94 -3.11
C ILE A 17 1.51 -7.86 -3.76
N GLU A 18 2.55 -7.25 -4.29
CA GLU A 18 3.74 -7.93 -4.80
C GLU A 18 4.88 -7.77 -3.79
N THR A 19 5.35 -8.91 -3.28
CA THR A 19 6.51 -9.00 -2.38
C THR A 19 7.57 -9.91 -3.00
N GLY A 20 8.68 -9.31 -3.44
CA GLY A 20 9.73 -10.02 -4.17
C GLY A 20 9.23 -10.51 -5.54
N THR A 21 8.92 -11.79 -5.65
CA THR A 21 8.41 -12.43 -6.89
C THR A 21 6.99 -12.95 -6.75
N VAL A 22 6.36 -12.76 -5.59
CA VAL A 22 5.04 -13.29 -5.28
C VAL A 22 4.00 -12.19 -5.39
N LEU A 23 3.02 -12.37 -6.26
CA LEU A 23 1.82 -11.54 -6.35
C LEU A 23 0.67 -12.24 -5.61
N SER A 24 0.08 -11.58 -4.61
CA SER A 24 -0.99 -12.13 -3.78
C SER A 24 -2.13 -11.14 -3.59
N GLU A 25 -3.27 -11.62 -3.09
CA GLU A 25 -4.34 -10.74 -2.59
C GLU A 25 -3.80 -9.81 -1.50
N PHE A 26 -4.31 -8.58 -1.48
CA PHE A 26 -3.88 -7.59 -0.50
C PHE A 26 -4.16 -8.06 0.93
N ASN A 27 -3.11 -8.00 1.77
CA ASN A 27 -3.18 -8.29 3.19
C ASN A 27 -2.48 -7.18 3.97
N TYR A 28 -3.23 -6.50 4.84
CA TYR A 28 -2.70 -5.37 5.63
C TYR A 28 -1.62 -5.80 6.63
N ILE A 29 -1.67 -7.04 7.16
CA ILE A 29 -0.64 -7.56 8.08
C ILE A 29 0.68 -7.71 7.32
N GLU A 30 0.64 -8.29 6.12
CA GLU A 30 1.83 -8.43 5.29
C GLU A 30 2.35 -7.05 4.85
N MET A 31 1.47 -6.14 4.45
CA MET A 31 1.84 -4.77 4.13
C MET A 31 2.58 -4.09 5.29
N LEU A 32 2.03 -4.12 6.51
CA LEU A 32 2.67 -3.53 7.69
C LEU A 32 4.01 -4.19 8.00
N LYS A 33 4.10 -5.52 7.89
CA LYS A 33 5.36 -6.26 8.08
C LYS A 33 6.44 -5.84 7.07
N GLN A 34 6.07 -5.60 5.81
CA GLN A 34 7.01 -5.11 4.81
C GLN A 34 7.45 -3.67 5.13
N LEU A 35 6.51 -2.80 5.54
CA LEU A 35 6.81 -1.41 5.86
C LEU A 35 7.72 -1.22 7.08
N THR A 36 7.63 -2.11 8.07
CA THR A 36 8.55 -2.07 9.22
C THR A 36 9.97 -2.51 8.86
N GLN A 37 10.16 -3.24 7.74
CA GLN A 37 11.47 -3.63 7.22
C GLN A 37 12.04 -2.60 6.25
N ASP A 38 11.22 -2.15 5.31
CA ASP A 38 11.54 -1.12 4.33
C ASP A 38 10.27 -0.31 4.01
N ASN A 39 10.23 0.93 4.50
CA ASN A 39 9.05 1.81 4.41
C ASN A 39 8.89 2.44 3.02
N GLN A 40 8.97 1.61 1.98
CA GLN A 40 8.80 1.98 0.58
C GLN A 40 7.62 1.24 -0.03
N ILE A 41 6.76 2.01 -0.69
CA ILE A 41 5.57 1.52 -1.38
C ILE A 41 5.66 1.99 -2.82
N GLU A 42 5.84 1.05 -3.72
CA GLU A 42 5.61 1.27 -5.14
C GLU A 42 4.14 1.02 -5.47
N CYS A 43 3.60 1.74 -6.45
CA CYS A 43 2.21 1.62 -6.84
C CYS A 43 2.09 1.48 -8.35
N ASP A 44 1.41 0.43 -8.78
CA ASP A 44 0.85 0.30 -10.12
C ASP A 44 -0.61 0.71 -10.07
N TRP A 45 -0.93 1.84 -10.68
CA TRP A 45 -2.25 2.47 -10.59
C TRP A 45 -3.27 1.89 -11.58
N GLY A 46 -2.85 1.03 -12.51
CA GLY A 46 -3.73 0.48 -13.53
C GLY A 46 -4.62 1.55 -14.20
N ALA A 47 -5.93 1.29 -14.19
CA ALA A 47 -6.96 2.13 -14.82
C ALA A 47 -7.60 3.18 -13.88
N LEU A 48 -7.03 3.42 -12.70
CA LEU A 48 -7.56 4.45 -11.78
C LEU A 48 -7.40 5.84 -12.39
N ASP A 49 -8.34 6.75 -12.11
CA ASP A 49 -8.24 8.15 -12.52
C ASP A 49 -7.34 8.98 -11.59
N GLU A 50 -7.04 10.22 -11.96
CA GLU A 50 -6.14 11.10 -11.19
C GLU A 50 -6.69 11.43 -9.79
N GLY A 51 -8.00 11.60 -9.65
CA GLY A 51 -8.63 11.89 -8.37
C GLY A 51 -8.55 10.69 -7.42
N GLU A 52 -8.79 9.49 -7.93
CA GLU A 52 -8.62 8.23 -7.21
C GLU A 52 -7.17 8.01 -6.79
N ARG A 53 -6.22 8.19 -7.72
CA ARG A 53 -4.78 8.08 -7.45
C ARG A 53 -4.34 9.04 -6.36
N THR A 54 -4.82 10.29 -6.40
CA THR A 54 -4.44 11.31 -5.41
C THR A 54 -4.90 10.92 -4.01
N LYS A 55 -6.15 10.50 -3.85
CA LYS A 55 -6.68 10.06 -2.55
C LYS A 55 -5.93 8.84 -2.00
N LEU A 56 -5.59 7.88 -2.87
CA LEU A 56 -4.82 6.71 -2.45
C LEU A 56 -3.38 7.04 -2.08
N LYS A 57 -2.72 7.96 -2.81
CA LYS A 57 -1.39 8.45 -2.43
C LYS A 57 -1.41 9.09 -1.05
N GLU A 58 -2.36 9.99 -0.79
CA GLU A 58 -2.52 10.62 0.52
C GLU A 58 -2.73 9.58 1.64
N LEU A 59 -3.51 8.54 1.38
CA LEU A 59 -3.72 7.45 2.34
C LEU A 59 -2.41 6.68 2.61
N LEU A 60 -1.69 6.30 1.55
CA LEU A 60 -0.44 5.56 1.67
C LEU A 60 0.65 6.38 2.36
N ASP A 61 0.72 7.68 2.12
CA ASP A 61 1.66 8.58 2.78
C ASP A 61 1.39 8.68 4.29
N LYS A 62 0.12 8.77 4.71
CA LYS A 62 -0.26 8.71 6.12
C LYS A 62 0.13 7.39 6.78
N ILE A 63 0.00 6.27 6.06
CA ILE A 63 0.41 4.96 6.58
C ILE A 63 1.93 4.91 6.74
N LYS A 64 2.70 5.39 5.74
CA LYS A 64 4.17 5.48 5.84
C LYS A 64 4.60 6.31 7.04
N GLU A 65 3.95 7.45 7.28
CA GLU A 65 4.21 8.31 8.43
C GLU A 65 3.90 7.60 9.75
N ALA A 66 2.74 6.94 9.85
CA ALA A 66 2.35 6.19 11.04
C ALA A 66 3.33 5.07 11.37
N VAL A 67 3.84 4.36 10.35
CA VAL A 67 4.88 3.33 10.53
C VAL A 67 6.18 3.95 11.05
N ILE A 68 6.64 5.08 10.50
CA ILE A 68 7.84 5.78 10.99
C ILE A 68 7.67 6.16 12.47
N ILE A 69 6.53 6.74 12.83
CA ILE A 69 6.25 7.12 14.22
C ILE A 69 6.23 5.89 15.13
N GLY A 70 5.57 4.81 14.70
CA GLY A 70 5.50 3.55 15.45
C GLY A 70 6.86 2.90 15.66
N MET A 71 7.73 2.89 14.65
CA MET A 71 9.07 2.32 14.72
C MET A 71 10.02 3.12 15.62
N ASN A 72 9.78 4.43 15.78
CA ASN A 72 10.56 5.30 16.67
C ASN A 72 10.01 5.35 18.10
N LYS A 73 8.87 4.72 18.39
CA LYS A 73 8.37 4.62 19.76
C LYS A 73 9.14 3.53 20.51
N PRO A 74 9.60 3.80 21.75
CA PRO A 74 10.11 2.75 22.62
C PRO A 74 9.00 1.72 22.86
N LEU A 75 9.35 0.44 22.83
CA LEU A 75 8.46 -0.60 23.34
C LEU A 75 8.42 -0.46 24.87
N GLU A 76 7.24 -0.16 25.41
CA GLU A 76 6.98 -0.08 26.86
C GLU A 76 7.08 -1.45 27.54
#